data_AF-A0A382DCR5-F1
#
_entry.id   AF-A0A382DCR5-F1
#
_cell.length_a   1.000
_cell.length_b   1.000
_cell.length_c   1.000
_cell.angle_alpha   90.00
_cell.angle_beta   90.00
_cell.angle_gamma   90.00
#
_symmetry.space_group_name_H-M   'P 1'
#
loop_
_entity.id
_entity.type
_entity.pdbx_description
1 polymer ?
#
loop_
_entity_poly.entity_id
_entity_poly.type
_entity_poly.pdbx_seq_one_letter_code
_entity_poly.pdbx_strand_id
1 'polypeptide(L)'
;MNMIQLEQTNSHYLLSIPQALMARAKKIKPRQWDPLGLVWKYPRNEDTYELLLDEFENDIEKVVITPPNNINTEESQKLAKKNKTISDLQKKVKSLESNLSLIKDQRDQYLSSIIQLTKKVEHLKNEDNDLEKNIKKFAKLCIGNDHLFSNIIEEIEFDNTLPIELQKKLSNILKSKLNPINPSIDFIDLISLAKDKKLLSNDAIHLLHIIRRQRNLFAHNLIEPKTRLMRVIYVIAAFSLLSSEF
;
A
#
# COMPACT_ATOMS: atom_id res chain seq x y z
N MET A 1 -4.21 -48.31 63.34
CA MET A 1 -3.92 -48.79 61.97
C MET A 1 -2.44 -49.13 61.93
N ASN A 2 -2.13 -50.42 62.07
CA ASN A 2 -0.77 -50.96 62.09
C ASN A 2 -0.35 -51.33 60.67
N MET A 3 -0.11 -50.34 59.81
CA MET A 3 0.35 -50.63 58.44
C MET A 3 1.85 -50.35 58.36
N ILE A 4 2.61 -51.44 58.27
CA ILE A 4 3.98 -51.39 57.75
C ILE A 4 3.89 -51.45 56.23
N GLN A 5 4.51 -50.51 55.54
CA GLN A 5 4.57 -50.51 54.08
C GLN A 5 6.03 -50.44 53.63
N LEU A 6 6.40 -51.34 52.73
CA LEU A 6 7.70 -51.36 52.07
C LEU A 6 7.50 -51.10 50.58
N GLU A 7 7.93 -49.93 50.12
CA GLU A 7 7.90 -49.55 48.72
C GLU A 7 9.31 -49.59 48.12
N GLN A 8 9.40 -50.01 46.85
CA GLN A 8 10.66 -50.07 46.12
C GLN A 8 10.71 -48.99 45.03
N THR A 9 11.76 -48.18 45.06
CA THR A 9 12.06 -47.20 44.01
C THR A 9 13.28 -47.63 43.19
N ASN A 10 13.66 -46.86 42.18
CA ASN A 10 14.83 -47.17 41.35
C ASN A 10 16.16 -47.21 42.15
N SER A 11 16.26 -46.54 43.31
CA SER A 11 17.51 -46.45 44.07
C SER A 11 17.41 -46.80 45.55
N HIS A 12 16.22 -46.79 46.15
CA HIS A 12 16.03 -47.00 47.59
C HIS A 12 14.81 -47.86 47.90
N TYR A 13 14.85 -48.52 49.06
CA TYR A 13 13.68 -49.06 49.74
C TYR A 13 13.13 -48.01 50.70
N LEU A 14 11.82 -47.77 50.65
CA LEU A 14 11.11 -46.85 51.53
C LEU A 14 10.26 -47.65 52.51
N LEU A 15 10.57 -47.52 53.79
CA LEU A 15 9.86 -48.21 54.87
C LEU A 15 9.03 -47.20 55.67
N SER A 16 7.71 -47.33 55.59
CA SER A 16 6.74 -46.62 56.42
C SER A 16 6.31 -47.50 57.58
N ILE A 17 6.53 -47.05 58.82
CA ILE A 17 6.26 -47.83 60.04
C ILE A 17 5.68 -46.94 61.16
N PRO A 18 4.85 -47.51 62.06
CA PRO A 18 4.41 -46.83 63.28
C PRO A 18 5.58 -46.46 64.21
N GLN A 19 5.40 -45.40 65.01
CA GLN A 19 6.42 -44.86 65.92
C GLN A 19 6.99 -45.92 66.89
N ALA A 20 6.15 -46.85 67.36
CA ALA A 20 6.55 -47.94 68.25
C ALA A 20 7.65 -48.85 67.66
N LEU A 21 7.77 -48.94 66.33
CA LEU A 21 8.71 -49.82 65.65
C LEU A 21 9.98 -49.11 65.16
N MET A 22 10.11 -47.80 65.41
CA MET A 22 11.28 -47.02 64.96
C MET A 22 12.61 -47.55 65.51
N ALA A 23 12.61 -48.16 66.71
CA ALA A 23 13.80 -48.75 67.29
C ALA A 23 14.34 -49.92 66.45
N ARG A 24 13.45 -50.71 65.84
CA ARG A 24 13.78 -51.85 64.96
C ARG A 24 14.38 -51.36 63.65
N ALA A 25 13.73 -50.38 63.00
CA ALA A 25 14.26 -49.75 61.79
C ALA A 25 15.65 -49.11 62.00
N LYS A 26 15.91 -48.57 63.20
CA LYS A 26 17.21 -48.01 63.58
C LYS A 26 18.31 -49.06 63.82
N LYS A 27 18.02 -50.36 63.80
CA LYS A 27 19.09 -51.38 63.86
C LYS A 27 19.77 -51.56 62.51
N ILE A 28 19.00 -51.49 61.43
CA ILE A 28 19.48 -51.67 60.06
C ILE A 28 20.31 -50.44 59.64
N LYS A 29 21.47 -50.69 59.03
CA LYS A 29 22.40 -49.68 58.53
C LYS A 29 22.92 -50.07 57.14
N PRO A 30 23.21 -49.10 56.26
CA PRO A 30 23.02 -47.66 56.45
C PRO A 30 21.54 -47.26 56.26
N ARG A 31 21.11 -46.18 56.91
CA ARG A 31 19.73 -45.68 56.87
C ARG A 31 19.69 -44.16 56.84
N GLN A 32 18.63 -43.61 56.27
CA GLN A 32 18.35 -42.18 56.27
C GLN A 32 16.88 -41.94 56.58
N TRP A 33 16.57 -41.00 57.48
CA TRP A 33 15.18 -40.59 57.72
C TRP A 33 14.78 -39.51 56.73
N ASP A 34 13.62 -39.67 56.07
CA ASP A 34 13.02 -38.63 55.24
C ASP A 34 11.85 -37.98 56.00
N PRO A 35 12.02 -36.74 56.50
CA PRO A 35 10.99 -36.05 57.27
C PRO A 35 9.80 -35.60 56.40
N LEU A 36 9.95 -35.47 55.08
CA LEU A 36 8.86 -35.05 54.19
C LEU A 36 7.89 -36.20 53.91
N GLY A 37 8.44 -37.39 53.66
CA GLY A 37 7.64 -38.60 53.44
C GLY A 37 7.27 -39.35 54.71
N LEU A 38 7.88 -39.00 55.86
CA LEU A 38 7.80 -39.75 57.13
C LEU A 38 8.20 -41.23 56.98
N VAL A 39 9.22 -41.49 56.16
CA VAL A 39 9.70 -42.85 55.82
C VAL A 39 11.19 -43.02 56.09
N TRP A 40 11.59 -44.25 56.40
CA TRP A 40 12.99 -44.65 56.43
C TRP A 40 13.46 -45.04 55.02
N LYS A 41 14.56 -44.43 54.57
CA LYS A 41 15.25 -44.73 53.32
C LYS A 41 16.42 -45.67 53.58
N TYR A 42 16.44 -46.74 52.82
CA TYR A 42 17.52 -47.72 52.80
C TYR A 42 18.08 -47.86 51.37
N PRO A 43 19.39 -48.06 51.19
CA PRO A 43 19.94 -48.30 49.86
C PRO A 43 19.33 -49.56 49.25
N ARG A 44 19.10 -49.53 47.94
CA ARG A 44 18.64 -50.70 47.21
C ARG A 44 19.81 -51.64 46.92
N ASN A 45 20.05 -52.58 47.83
CA ASN A 45 20.90 -53.74 47.61
C ASN A 45 20.28 -54.99 48.26
N GLU A 46 20.79 -56.16 47.88
CA GLU A 46 20.26 -57.45 48.30
C GLU A 46 20.39 -57.65 49.82
N ASP A 47 21.56 -57.35 50.39
CA ASP A 47 21.82 -57.41 51.84
C ASP A 47 20.80 -56.60 52.66
N THR A 48 20.47 -55.38 52.22
CA THR A 48 19.52 -54.52 52.94
C THR A 48 18.09 -55.01 52.78
N TYR A 49 17.77 -55.62 51.64
CA TYR A 49 16.47 -56.24 51.41
C TYR A 49 16.26 -57.45 52.32
N GLU A 50 17.26 -58.32 52.46
CA GLU A 50 17.22 -59.47 53.37
C GLU A 50 17.09 -59.02 54.82
N LEU A 51 17.84 -57.99 55.25
CA LEU A 51 17.72 -57.43 56.61
C LEU A 51 16.34 -56.81 56.89
N LEU A 52 15.71 -56.21 55.88
CA LEU A 52 14.37 -55.64 56.00
C LEU A 52 13.30 -56.72 56.04
N LEU A 53 13.47 -57.79 55.26
CA LEU A 53 12.61 -58.96 55.35
C LEU A 53 12.78 -59.66 56.70
N ASP A 54 13.97 -60.08 57.09
CA ASP A 54 14.18 -60.78 58.37
C ASP A 54 13.61 -60.01 59.58
N GLU A 55 13.78 -58.68 59.61
CA GLU A 55 13.27 -57.87 60.70
C GLU A 55 11.76 -57.63 60.61
N PHE A 56 11.12 -57.53 59.44
CA PHE A 56 9.72 -57.10 59.29
C PHE A 56 8.80 -58.08 58.54
N GLU A 57 9.28 -59.25 58.12
CA GLU A 57 8.56 -60.24 57.28
C GLU A 57 7.24 -60.69 57.91
N ASN A 58 7.23 -60.89 59.23
CA ASN A 58 6.03 -61.27 59.98
C ASN A 58 5.01 -60.12 60.12
N ASP A 59 5.41 -58.88 59.83
CA ASP A 59 4.61 -57.66 60.02
C ASP A 59 4.19 -57.00 58.68
N ILE A 60 4.62 -57.53 57.52
CA ILE A 60 4.30 -56.99 56.19
C ILE A 60 3.07 -57.71 55.61
N GLU A 61 1.91 -57.04 55.61
CA GLU A 61 0.78 -57.49 54.79
C GLU A 61 1.14 -57.32 53.29
N LYS A 62 1.18 -58.45 52.57
CA LYS A 62 1.55 -58.61 51.15
C LYS A 62 1.21 -57.41 50.25
N VAL A 63 2.24 -56.82 49.62
CA VAL A 63 2.11 -55.74 48.63
C VAL A 63 1.53 -56.28 47.31
N VAL A 64 0.41 -55.72 46.87
CA VAL A 64 -0.15 -55.92 45.52
C VAL A 64 0.59 -55.01 44.53
N ILE A 65 1.33 -55.61 43.60
CA ILE A 65 2.04 -54.90 42.53
C ILE A 65 1.10 -54.79 41.33
N THR A 66 0.73 -53.57 40.93
CA THR A 66 0.13 -53.28 39.61
C THR A 66 1.17 -52.63 38.68
N PRO A 67 1.32 -53.10 37.42
CA PRO A 67 2.26 -52.52 36.47
C PRO A 67 1.75 -51.19 35.88
N PRO A 68 2.63 -50.28 35.41
CA PRO A 68 2.23 -48.99 34.85
C PRO A 68 1.58 -49.16 33.47
N ASN A 69 0.51 -48.41 33.20
CA ASN A 69 -0.17 -48.36 31.90
C ASN A 69 0.78 -47.92 30.77
N ASN A 70 0.61 -48.48 29.57
CA ASN A 70 1.39 -48.22 28.35
C ASN A 70 1.34 -46.74 27.91
N ILE A 71 2.33 -45.94 28.33
CA ILE A 71 2.54 -44.54 27.92
C ILE A 71 2.88 -44.41 26.42
N ASN A 72 3.42 -45.47 25.80
CA ASN A 72 3.95 -45.44 24.43
C ASN A 72 2.89 -45.19 23.34
N THR A 73 1.62 -45.54 23.54
CA THR A 73 0.57 -45.44 22.51
C THR A 73 0.00 -44.03 22.35
N GLU A 74 -0.17 -43.27 23.43
CA GLU A 74 -0.69 -41.89 23.36
C GLU A 74 0.34 -40.89 22.83
N GLU A 75 1.61 -41.06 23.21
CA GLU A 75 2.71 -40.22 22.72
C GLU A 75 2.96 -40.43 21.23
N SER A 76 2.91 -41.68 20.76
CA SER A 76 3.04 -42.02 19.33
C SER A 76 1.91 -41.39 18.49
N GLN A 77 0.67 -41.40 18.97
CA GLN A 77 -0.45 -40.74 18.29
C GLN A 77 -0.32 -39.21 18.28
N LYS A 78 0.17 -38.60 19.37
CA LYS A 78 0.46 -37.15 19.41
C LYS A 78 1.59 -36.77 18.45
N LEU A 79 2.65 -37.57 18.35
CA LEU A 79 3.73 -37.36 17.37
C LEU A 79 3.23 -37.45 15.93
N ALA A 80 2.42 -38.46 15.61
CA ALA A 80 1.86 -38.64 14.27
C ALA A 80 1.00 -37.43 13.85
N LYS A 81 0.16 -36.91 14.76
CA LYS A 81 -0.63 -35.69 14.52
C LYS A 81 0.26 -34.47 14.27
N LYS A 82 1.29 -34.25 15.10
CA LYS A 82 2.24 -33.14 14.92
C LYS A 82 2.99 -33.23 13.59
N ASN A 83 3.45 -34.42 13.20
CA ASN A 83 4.14 -34.64 11.94
C ASN A 83 3.24 -34.36 10.72
N LYS A 84 1.95 -34.71 10.81
CA LYS A 84 0.98 -34.37 9.76
C LYS A 84 0.81 -32.85 9.65
N THR A 85 0.65 -32.14 10.77
CA THR A 85 0.57 -30.67 10.78
C THR A 85 1.82 -30.02 10.21
N ILE A 86 3.02 -30.53 10.53
CA ILE A 86 4.28 -30.04 9.98
C ILE A 86 4.32 -30.21 8.47
N SER A 87 3.94 -31.38 7.96
CA SER A 87 3.85 -31.63 6.50
C SER A 87 2.88 -30.67 5.81
N ASP A 88 1.70 -30.45 6.39
CA ASP A 88 0.69 -29.56 5.81
C ASP A 88 1.17 -28.09 5.81
N LEU A 89 1.85 -27.65 6.88
CA LEU A 89 2.47 -26.34 6.94
C LEU A 89 3.60 -26.18 5.92
N GLN A 90 4.46 -27.19 5.75
CA GLN A 90 5.53 -27.17 4.73
C GLN A 90 4.97 -27.03 3.32
N LYS A 91 3.89 -27.75 2.99
CA LYS A 91 3.19 -27.60 1.71
C LYS A 91 2.65 -26.18 1.54
N LYS A 92 2.07 -25.60 2.59
CA LYS A 92 1.52 -24.25 2.56
C LYS A 92 2.63 -23.20 2.37
N VAL A 93 3.75 -23.31 3.07
CA VAL A 93 4.92 -22.44 2.90
C VAL A 93 5.41 -22.48 1.46
N LYS A 94 5.61 -23.67 0.90
CA LYS A 94 6.06 -23.84 -0.48
C LYS A 94 5.08 -23.21 -1.49
N SER A 95 3.78 -23.33 -1.25
CA SER A 95 2.76 -22.69 -2.11
C SER A 95 2.78 -21.16 -2.00
N LEU A 96 3.00 -20.62 -0.79
CA LEU A 96 3.10 -19.18 -0.56
C LEU A 96 4.37 -18.59 -1.16
N GLU A 97 5.49 -19.30 -1.08
CA GLU A 97 6.75 -18.90 -1.73
C GLU A 97 6.60 -18.84 -3.25
N SER A 98 5.94 -19.84 -3.84
CA SER A 98 5.63 -19.83 -5.28
C SER A 98 4.74 -18.65 -5.66
N ASN A 99 3.72 -18.35 -4.87
CA ASN A 99 2.84 -17.19 -5.11
C ASN A 99 3.57 -15.86 -4.95
N LEU A 100 4.45 -15.74 -3.96
CA LEU A 100 5.29 -14.56 -3.76
C LEU A 100 6.21 -14.32 -4.95
N SER A 101 6.81 -15.39 -5.51
CA SER A 101 7.61 -15.28 -6.73
C SER A 101 6.78 -14.73 -7.90
N LEU A 102 5.61 -15.31 -8.14
CA LEU A 102 4.71 -14.86 -9.23
C LEU A 102 4.28 -13.40 -9.07
N ILE A 103 3.91 -12.99 -7.84
CA ILE A 103 3.52 -11.60 -7.55
C ILE A 103 4.70 -10.65 -7.76
N LYS A 104 5.92 -11.07 -7.39
CA LYS A 104 7.12 -10.28 -7.59
C LYS A 104 7.39 -10.06 -9.08
N ASP A 105 7.27 -11.11 -9.89
CA ASP A 105 7.45 -11.03 -11.35
C ASP A 105 6.39 -10.12 -11.99
N GLN A 106 5.13 -10.23 -11.57
CA GLN A 106 4.06 -9.34 -12.02
C GLN A 106 4.32 -7.89 -11.63
N ARG A 107 4.76 -7.63 -10.39
CA ARG A 107 5.11 -6.30 -9.92
C ARG A 107 6.23 -5.70 -10.77
N ASP A 108 7.26 -6.48 -11.08
CA ASP A 108 8.41 -6.01 -11.87
C ASP A 108 8.00 -5.72 -13.34
N GLN A 109 7.06 -6.49 -13.90
CA GLN A 109 6.45 -6.20 -15.20
C GLN A 109 5.61 -4.90 -15.19
N TYR A 110 4.78 -4.71 -14.17
CA TYR A 110 4.00 -3.48 -14.03
C TYR A 110 4.89 -2.27 -13.82
N LEU A 111 5.95 -2.39 -13.01
CA LEU A 111 6.93 -1.32 -12.80
C LEU A 111 7.62 -0.93 -14.12
N SER A 112 8.01 -1.93 -14.93
CA SER A 112 8.60 -1.70 -16.25
C SER A 112 7.64 -0.97 -17.19
N SER A 113 6.37 -1.36 -17.18
CA SER A 113 5.32 -0.70 -17.98
C SER A 113 5.10 0.75 -17.54
N ILE A 114 5.06 1.01 -16.23
CA ILE A 114 4.94 2.36 -15.67
C ILE A 114 6.12 3.22 -16.12
N ILE A 115 7.36 2.72 -16.01
CA ILE A 115 8.56 3.46 -16.44
C ILE A 115 8.47 3.82 -17.94
N GLN A 116 8.05 2.88 -18.79
CA GLN A 116 7.89 3.14 -20.22
C GLN A 116 6.80 4.19 -20.51
N LEU A 117 5.66 4.10 -19.83
CA LEU A 117 4.57 5.06 -19.97
C LEU A 117 4.98 6.46 -19.49
N THR A 118 5.67 6.56 -18.36
CA THR A 118 6.20 7.84 -17.85
C THR A 118 7.15 8.49 -18.86
N LYS A 119 8.09 7.72 -19.43
CA LYS A 119 8.99 8.23 -20.49
C LYS A 119 8.22 8.73 -21.71
N LYS A 120 7.18 8.00 -22.14
CA LYS A 120 6.35 8.41 -23.28
C LYS A 120 5.57 9.70 -23.00
N VAL A 121 5.04 9.85 -21.79
CA VAL A 121 4.36 11.08 -21.36
C VAL A 121 5.33 12.27 -21.35
N GLU A 122 6.55 12.06 -20.85
CA GLU A 122 7.58 13.10 -20.81
C GLU A 122 8.01 13.54 -22.22
N HIS A 123 8.19 12.58 -23.14
CA HIS A 123 8.48 12.88 -24.55
C HIS A 123 7.37 13.70 -25.21
N LEU A 124 6.11 13.26 -25.09
CA LEU A 124 4.96 13.97 -25.66
C LEU A 124 4.81 15.38 -25.09
N LYS A 125 5.07 15.54 -23.78
CA LYS A 125 5.05 16.84 -23.13
C LYS A 125 6.12 17.78 -23.67
N ASN A 126 7.31 17.27 -23.98
CA ASN A 126 8.38 18.06 -24.59
C ASN A 126 8.02 18.46 -26.03
N GLU A 127 7.47 17.56 -26.84
CA GLU A 127 7.00 17.86 -28.21
C GLU A 127 5.89 18.92 -28.22
N ASP A 128 4.91 18.82 -27.31
CA ASP A 128 3.83 19.80 -27.18
C ASP A 128 4.36 21.19 -26.77
N ASN A 129 5.35 21.25 -25.87
CA ASN A 129 5.98 22.51 -25.45
C ASN A 129 6.77 23.15 -26.59
N ASP A 130 7.47 22.35 -27.40
CA ASP A 130 8.16 22.84 -28.60
C ASP A 130 7.15 23.37 -29.63
N LEU A 131 6.01 22.71 -29.80
CA LEU A 131 4.96 23.16 -30.70
C LEU A 131 4.31 24.47 -30.23
N GLU A 132 3.94 24.59 -28.96
CA GLU A 132 3.42 25.84 -28.37
C GLU A 132 4.40 26.99 -28.60
N LYS A 133 5.67 26.78 -28.25
CA LYS A 133 6.74 27.77 -28.39
C LYS A 133 6.89 28.21 -29.85
N ASN A 134 6.82 27.27 -30.79
CA ASN A 134 6.90 27.55 -32.22
C ASN A 134 5.68 28.35 -32.71
N ILE A 135 4.47 28.02 -32.26
CA ILE A 135 3.24 28.74 -32.64
C ILE A 135 3.27 30.17 -32.10
N LYS A 136 3.62 30.36 -30.82
CA LYS A 136 3.78 31.70 -30.21
C LYS A 136 4.83 32.52 -30.96
N LYS A 137 5.98 31.92 -31.28
CA LYS A 137 7.04 32.57 -32.07
C LYS A 137 6.53 33.00 -33.45
N PHE A 138 5.80 32.14 -34.16
CA PHE A 138 5.25 32.47 -35.48
C PHE A 138 4.22 33.60 -35.41
N ALA A 139 3.30 33.54 -34.45
CA ALA A 139 2.32 34.61 -34.22
C ALA A 139 3.01 35.96 -33.95
N LYS A 140 4.03 35.99 -33.08
CA LYS A 140 4.79 37.21 -32.78
C LYS A 140 5.56 37.74 -34.00
N LEU A 141 6.10 36.86 -34.85
CA LEU A 141 6.74 37.29 -36.10
C LEU A 141 5.74 37.96 -37.05
N CYS A 142 4.49 37.47 -37.12
CA CYS A 142 3.45 38.07 -37.94
C CYS A 142 2.92 39.40 -37.38
N ILE A 143 2.90 39.56 -36.05
CA ILE A 143 2.41 40.77 -35.38
C ILE A 143 3.50 41.86 -35.31
N GLY A 144 4.75 41.47 -35.04
CA GLY A 144 5.86 42.36 -34.66
C GLY A 144 6.20 42.28 -33.17
N ASN A 145 7.48 42.22 -32.83
CA ASN A 145 7.94 41.86 -31.47
C ASN A 145 7.52 42.85 -30.36
N ASP A 146 7.44 44.15 -30.63
CA ASP A 146 7.15 45.20 -29.63
C ASP A 146 5.67 45.62 -29.60
N HIS A 147 4.79 44.80 -30.17
CA HIS A 147 3.36 45.11 -30.25
C HIS A 147 2.59 44.60 -29.02
N LEU A 148 1.53 45.32 -28.61
CA LEU A 148 0.64 44.91 -27.50
C LEU A 148 0.12 43.47 -27.67
N PHE A 149 -0.24 43.09 -28.90
CA PHE A 149 -0.76 41.76 -29.20
C PHE A 149 0.31 40.68 -29.03
N SER A 150 1.59 40.99 -29.28
CA SER A 150 2.70 40.05 -29.08
C SER A 150 2.91 39.72 -27.61
N ASN A 151 2.76 40.70 -26.72
CA ASN A 151 2.80 40.49 -25.28
C ASN A 151 1.64 39.60 -24.82
N ILE A 152 0.44 39.82 -25.36
CA ILE A 152 -0.73 38.99 -25.06
C ILE A 152 -0.51 37.54 -25.49
N ILE A 153 0.08 37.30 -26.67
CA ILE A 153 0.41 35.96 -27.15
C ILE A 153 1.49 35.27 -26.30
N GLU A 154 2.46 36.02 -25.79
CA GLU A 154 3.50 35.47 -24.91
C GLU A 154 2.91 35.01 -23.56
N GLU A 155 2.08 35.86 -22.94
CA GLU A 155 1.52 35.65 -21.61
C GLU A 155 0.44 34.56 -21.54
N ILE A 156 -0.27 34.31 -22.64
CA ILE A 156 -1.43 33.41 -22.60
C ILE A 156 -1.01 31.94 -22.57
N GLU A 157 -1.64 31.15 -21.71
CA GLU A 157 -1.43 29.70 -21.65
C GLU A 157 -2.08 29.01 -22.85
N PHE A 158 -1.40 28.01 -23.42
CA PHE A 158 -1.87 27.27 -24.60
C PHE A 158 -2.77 26.10 -24.21
N ASP A 159 -3.88 26.40 -23.55
CA ASP A 159 -4.82 25.40 -23.04
C ASP A 159 -6.25 25.59 -23.59
N ASN A 160 -7.23 24.91 -22.99
CA ASN A 160 -8.63 25.01 -23.41
C ASN A 160 -9.26 26.39 -23.11
N THR A 161 -8.61 27.22 -22.29
CA THR A 161 -9.09 28.55 -21.92
C THR A 161 -8.58 29.64 -22.88
N LEU A 162 -7.57 29.35 -23.70
CA LEU A 162 -6.95 30.31 -24.61
C LEU A 162 -7.94 31.15 -25.42
N PRO A 163 -8.94 30.58 -26.12
CA PRO A 163 -9.88 31.39 -26.91
C PRO A 163 -10.76 32.31 -26.03
N ILE A 164 -11.02 31.92 -24.79
CA ILE A 164 -11.80 32.70 -23.83
C ILE A 164 -10.96 33.88 -23.35
N GLU A 165 -9.72 33.64 -22.95
CA GLU A 165 -8.80 34.68 -22.47
C GLU A 165 -8.40 35.66 -23.59
N LEU A 166 -8.14 35.18 -24.81
CA LEU A 166 -7.88 36.05 -25.97
C LEU A 166 -9.06 36.99 -26.23
N GLN A 167 -10.30 36.48 -26.23
CA GLN A 167 -11.46 37.34 -26.44
C GLN A 167 -11.61 38.38 -25.32
N LYS A 168 -11.32 38.02 -24.06
CA LYS A 168 -11.36 38.98 -22.94
C LYS A 168 -10.36 40.11 -23.13
N LYS A 169 -9.10 39.77 -23.46
CA LYS A 169 -8.05 40.77 -23.74
C LYS A 169 -8.44 41.67 -24.91
N LEU A 170 -8.95 41.09 -25.99
CA LEU A 170 -9.43 41.82 -27.16
C LEU A 170 -10.64 42.72 -26.85
N SER A 171 -11.57 42.25 -26.00
CA SER A 171 -12.70 43.07 -25.53
C SER A 171 -12.21 44.32 -24.81
N ASN A 172 -11.18 44.20 -23.99
CA ASN A 172 -10.61 45.34 -23.27
C ASN A 172 -9.95 46.34 -24.24
N ILE A 173 -9.23 45.84 -25.26
CA ILE A 173 -8.64 46.68 -26.31
C ILE A 173 -9.72 47.42 -27.11
N LEU A 174 -10.80 46.73 -27.48
CA LEU A 174 -11.93 47.37 -28.16
C LEU A 174 -12.61 48.41 -27.28
N LYS A 175 -12.80 48.13 -25.99
CA LYS A 175 -13.39 49.10 -25.04
C LYS A 175 -12.55 50.37 -24.93
N SER A 176 -11.23 50.24 -24.81
CA SER A 176 -10.34 51.41 -24.74
C SER A 176 -10.32 52.23 -26.04
N LYS A 177 -10.44 51.58 -27.21
CA LYS A 177 -10.49 52.26 -28.52
C LYS A 177 -11.85 52.90 -28.81
N LEU A 178 -12.95 52.26 -28.41
CA LEU A 178 -14.30 52.69 -28.75
C LEU A 178 -14.95 53.62 -27.73
N ASN A 179 -14.45 53.62 -26.48
CA ASN A 179 -15.02 54.34 -25.33
C ASN A 179 -16.56 54.25 -25.28
N PRO A 180 -17.12 53.03 -25.11
CA PRO A 180 -18.56 52.83 -25.11
C PRO A 180 -19.21 53.51 -23.90
N ILE A 181 -20.43 54.04 -24.09
CA ILE A 181 -21.21 54.69 -23.03
C ILE A 181 -21.53 53.68 -21.90
N ASN A 182 -21.81 52.42 -22.27
CA ASN A 182 -22.01 51.34 -21.31
C ASN A 182 -20.71 50.52 -21.14
N PRO A 183 -20.06 50.55 -19.95
CA PRO A 183 -18.84 49.77 -19.71
C PRO A 183 -19.08 48.25 -19.70
N SER A 184 -20.32 47.81 -19.45
CA SER A 184 -20.73 46.41 -19.44
C SER A 184 -21.25 45.92 -20.81
N ILE A 185 -20.98 46.67 -21.89
CA ILE A 185 -21.28 46.24 -23.25
C ILE A 185 -20.65 44.88 -23.56
N ASP A 186 -21.42 44.02 -24.22
CA ASP A 186 -20.98 42.69 -24.57
C ASP A 186 -20.06 42.70 -25.80
N PHE A 187 -19.45 41.56 -26.12
CA PHE A 187 -18.49 41.51 -27.23
C PHE A 187 -19.16 41.64 -28.61
N ILE A 188 -20.42 41.21 -28.79
CA ILE A 188 -21.08 41.31 -30.09
C ILE A 188 -21.50 42.75 -30.39
N ASP A 189 -21.99 43.45 -29.36
CA ASP A 189 -22.35 44.87 -29.43
C ASP A 189 -21.10 45.74 -29.63
N LEU A 190 -19.95 45.37 -29.05
CA LEU A 190 -18.67 46.04 -29.34
C LEU A 190 -18.27 45.91 -30.82
N ILE A 191 -18.49 44.75 -31.43
CA ILE A 191 -18.20 44.54 -32.86
C ILE A 191 -19.13 45.40 -33.71
N SER A 192 -20.43 45.42 -33.40
CA SER A 192 -21.41 46.26 -34.10
C SER A 192 -21.05 47.75 -33.98
N LEU A 193 -20.69 48.21 -32.79
CA LEU A 193 -20.26 49.59 -32.56
C LEU A 193 -19.00 49.96 -33.34
N ALA A 194 -18.02 49.06 -33.42
CA ALA A 194 -16.80 49.29 -34.20
C ALA A 194 -17.10 49.44 -35.70
N LYS A 195 -18.04 48.62 -36.20
CA LYS A 195 -18.52 48.66 -37.58
C LYS A 195 -19.27 49.95 -37.88
N ASP A 196 -20.21 50.35 -37.00
CA ASP A 196 -21.03 51.55 -37.17
C ASP A 196 -20.17 52.83 -37.16
N LYS A 197 -19.15 52.87 -36.29
CA LYS A 197 -18.16 53.95 -36.25
C LYS A 197 -17.14 53.91 -37.41
N LYS A 198 -17.14 52.86 -38.25
CA LYS A 198 -16.18 52.61 -39.34
C LYS A 198 -14.71 52.71 -38.88
N LEU A 199 -14.43 52.25 -37.65
CA LEU A 199 -13.09 52.32 -37.06
C LEU A 199 -12.21 51.12 -37.40
N LEU A 200 -12.82 50.05 -37.91
CA LEU A 200 -12.15 48.81 -38.30
C LEU A 200 -12.58 48.44 -39.72
N SER A 201 -11.69 47.79 -40.47
CA SER A 201 -12.02 47.25 -41.78
C SER A 201 -13.09 46.14 -41.69
N ASN A 202 -13.78 45.85 -42.80
CA ASN A 202 -14.74 44.73 -42.83
C ASN A 202 -14.04 43.39 -42.52
N ASP A 203 -12.80 43.22 -42.97
CA ASP A 203 -12.00 42.02 -42.70
C ASP A 203 -11.73 41.88 -41.19
N ALA A 204 -11.38 42.98 -40.51
CA ALA A 204 -11.23 42.99 -39.06
C ALA A 204 -12.53 42.61 -38.34
N ILE A 205 -13.68 43.13 -38.79
CA ILE A 205 -15.00 42.75 -38.25
C ILE A 205 -15.25 41.24 -38.42
N HIS A 206 -14.89 40.66 -39.57
CA HIS A 206 -15.00 39.22 -39.80
C HIS A 206 -14.08 38.41 -38.87
N LEU A 207 -12.83 38.84 -38.68
CA LEU A 207 -11.89 38.20 -37.76
C LEU A 207 -12.39 38.24 -36.30
N LEU A 208 -12.99 39.35 -35.86
CA LEU A 208 -13.62 39.45 -34.54
C LEU A 208 -14.76 38.44 -34.36
N HIS A 209 -15.61 38.27 -35.37
CA HIS A 209 -16.67 37.27 -35.34
C HIS A 209 -16.13 35.83 -35.34
N ILE A 210 -15.01 35.56 -36.05
CA ILE A 210 -14.32 34.26 -36.01
C ILE A 210 -13.87 33.93 -34.59
N ILE A 211 -13.18 34.87 -33.93
CA ILE A 211 -12.70 34.69 -32.55
C ILE A 211 -13.89 34.43 -31.61
N ARG A 212 -14.96 35.23 -31.71
CA ARG A 212 -16.19 35.04 -30.92
C ARG A 212 -16.79 33.64 -31.11
N ARG A 213 -16.87 33.17 -32.36
CA ARG A 213 -17.43 31.86 -32.69
C ARG A 213 -16.59 30.73 -32.10
N GLN A 214 -15.26 30.79 -32.24
CA GLN A 214 -14.39 29.77 -31.65
C GLN A 214 -14.48 29.80 -30.13
N ARG A 215 -14.40 30.97 -29.49
CA ARG A 215 -14.57 31.10 -28.04
C ARG A 215 -15.86 30.46 -27.54
N ASN A 216 -16.99 30.68 -28.22
CA ASN A 216 -18.27 30.06 -27.83
C ASN A 216 -18.25 28.53 -27.96
N LEU A 217 -17.54 27.97 -28.95
CA LEU A 217 -17.35 26.53 -29.07
C LEU A 217 -16.53 25.97 -27.89
N PHE A 218 -15.45 26.66 -27.50
CA PHE A 218 -14.63 26.27 -26.35
C PHE A 218 -15.36 26.42 -25.00
N ALA A 219 -16.25 27.41 -24.87
CA ALA A 219 -16.98 27.67 -23.64
C ALA A 219 -18.19 26.75 -23.41
N HIS A 220 -18.86 26.30 -24.48
CA HIS A 220 -20.17 25.64 -24.37
C HIS A 220 -20.23 24.22 -24.93
N ASN A 221 -19.24 23.76 -25.70
CA ASN A 221 -19.28 22.45 -26.34
C ASN A 221 -18.05 21.60 -25.99
N LEU A 222 -18.24 20.28 -25.90
CA LEU A 222 -17.16 19.31 -25.94
C LEU A 222 -16.52 19.36 -27.33
N ILE A 223 -15.39 20.04 -27.44
CA ILE A 223 -14.62 20.10 -28.68
C ILE A 223 -14.07 18.72 -29.00
N GLU A 224 -14.26 18.30 -30.26
CA GLU A 224 -13.66 17.07 -30.73
C GLU A 224 -12.13 17.14 -30.64
N PRO A 225 -11.46 16.21 -29.93
CA PRO A 225 -10.02 16.26 -29.69
C PRO A 225 -9.18 16.42 -30.97
N LYS A 226 -9.62 15.81 -32.07
CA LYS A 226 -8.95 15.85 -33.39
C LYS A 226 -8.89 17.25 -34.00
N THR A 227 -9.88 18.11 -33.72
CA THR A 227 -9.94 19.46 -34.30
C THR A 227 -9.39 20.54 -33.37
N ARG A 228 -9.12 20.20 -32.11
CA ARG A 228 -8.78 21.15 -31.05
C ARG A 228 -7.59 22.03 -31.41
N LEU A 229 -6.45 21.42 -31.75
CA LEU A 229 -5.21 22.15 -32.03
C LEU A 229 -5.37 23.13 -33.20
N MET A 230 -5.98 22.68 -34.29
CA MET A 230 -6.22 23.55 -35.46
C MET A 230 -7.16 24.71 -35.13
N ARG A 231 -8.12 24.52 -34.23
CA ARG A 231 -8.98 25.62 -33.77
C ARG A 231 -8.20 26.64 -32.94
N VAL A 232 -7.30 26.19 -32.07
CA VAL A 232 -6.42 27.09 -31.31
C VAL A 232 -5.53 27.90 -32.27
N ILE A 233 -4.87 27.24 -33.22
CA ILE A 233 -4.07 27.88 -34.26
C ILE A 233 -4.92 28.90 -35.04
N TYR A 234 -6.16 28.54 -35.39
CA TYR A 234 -7.05 29.43 -36.12
C TYR A 234 -7.40 30.70 -35.35
N VAL A 235 -7.65 30.59 -34.04
CA VAL A 235 -7.90 31.75 -33.18
C VAL A 235 -6.65 32.63 -33.07
N ILE A 236 -5.47 32.03 -32.87
CA ILE A 236 -4.20 32.77 -32.78
C ILE A 236 -3.90 33.47 -34.10
N ALA A 237 -4.11 32.81 -35.24
CA ALA A 237 -3.93 33.42 -36.56
C ALA A 237 -4.89 34.60 -36.76
N ALA A 238 -6.18 34.43 -36.44
CA ALA A 238 -7.15 35.52 -36.53
C ALA A 238 -6.79 36.70 -35.61
N PHE A 239 -6.35 36.41 -34.38
CA PHE A 239 -5.89 37.43 -33.43
C PHE A 239 -4.62 38.14 -33.91
N SER A 240 -3.69 37.40 -34.52
CA SER A 240 -2.46 37.96 -35.07
C SER A 240 -2.75 38.88 -36.26
N LEU A 241 -3.64 38.47 -37.16
CA LEU A 241 -4.06 39.29 -38.31
C LEU A 241 -4.79 40.56 -37.88
N LEU A 242 -5.56 40.51 -36.79
CA LEU A 242 -6.22 41.71 -36.25
C LEU A 242 -5.23 42.79 -35.80
N SER A 243 -3.99 42.43 -35.45
CA SER A 243 -3.03 43.40 -34.93
C SER A 243 -2.75 44.56 -35.88
N SER A 244 -2.87 44.38 -37.20
CA SER A 244 -2.66 45.45 -38.19
C SER A 244 -3.69 46.58 -38.13
N GLU A 245 -4.79 46.39 -37.41
CA GLU A 245 -5.92 47.32 -37.32
C GLU A 245 -5.91 48.11 -36.00
N PHE A 246 -4.97 47.82 -35.09
CA PHE A 246 -4.93 48.39 -33.74
C PHE A 246 -3.84 49.42 -33.53
#